data_AF-A0A9Q1KL92-F1
#
_entry.id   AF-A0A9Q1KL92-F1
#
_cell.length_a   1.000
_cell.length_b   1.000
_cell.length_c   1.000
_cell.angle_alpha   90.00
_cell.angle_beta   90.00
_cell.angle_gamma   90.00
#
_symmetry.space_group_name_H-M   'P 1'
#
loop_
_entity.id
_entity.type
_entity.pdbx_description
1 polymer ?
#
loop_
_entity_poly.entity_id
_entity_poly.type
_entity_poly.pdbx_seq_one_letter_code
_entity_poly.pdbx_strand_id
1 'polypeptide(L)'
;MQEAEWGKFSLVEAELRLTANALLDPSNERFVLLSESCIPLFNFSTIYSYLLNSTQTFVQVYDIKGPAGRGRYKHRLWPVIRFKQWRKGSQWFEMNRELATRVVSDHAYFTVFKKMCLWNKCYADEHYLSTWVNINYGAKNSNRSVTYVDWKRGEGGHPAKYERSSITAEFLEFLRHGMRCEYNGKNTNVCFLFARKFSPDTLDKLLGLAPKGEKAYAFRAAAKEDKVTDSLYHGNDRNTICIADQSIFIRSGNETR
;
A
#
# COMPACT_ATOMS: atom_id res chain seq x y z
N MET A 1 22.14 1.96 8.48
CA MET A 1 20.86 1.82 7.77
C MET A 1 21.14 2.06 6.29
N GLN A 2 20.64 1.23 5.38
CA GLN A 2 20.88 1.40 3.93
C GLN A 2 19.85 2.39 3.38
N GLU A 3 20.29 3.36 2.57
CA GLU A 3 19.41 4.41 2.05
C GLU A 3 18.44 3.85 1.00
N ALA A 4 17.15 4.16 1.16
CA ALA A 4 16.11 3.77 0.22
C ALA A 4 16.05 4.81 -0.90
N GLU A 5 16.21 4.36 -2.15
CA GLU A 5 16.25 5.24 -3.31
C GLU A 5 15.16 4.86 -4.30
N TRP A 6 14.43 5.87 -4.79
CA TRP A 6 13.33 5.68 -5.72
C TRP A 6 13.77 5.01 -7.02
N GLY A 7 12.99 4.01 -7.48
CA GLY A 7 13.25 3.25 -8.69
C GLY A 7 14.44 2.28 -8.62
N LYS A 8 15.17 2.23 -7.48
CA LYS A 8 16.23 1.25 -7.21
C LYS A 8 15.70 0.08 -6.39
N PHE A 9 16.44 -1.03 -6.42
CA PHE A 9 16.09 -2.22 -5.64
C PHE A 9 16.19 -2.00 -4.12
N SER A 10 16.94 -0.99 -3.65
CA SER A 10 17.03 -0.67 -2.21
C SER A 10 15.69 -0.29 -1.59
N LEU A 11 14.75 0.24 -2.38
CA LEU A 11 13.39 0.51 -1.92
C LEU A 11 12.62 -0.78 -1.60
N VAL A 12 12.72 -1.78 -2.48
CA VAL A 12 12.17 -3.13 -2.22
C VAL A 12 12.82 -3.75 -0.97
N GLU A 13 14.14 -3.61 -0.80
CA GLU A 13 14.81 -4.10 0.41
C GLU A 13 14.29 -3.44 1.68
N ALA A 14 14.02 -2.13 1.64
CA ALA A 14 13.46 -1.40 2.77
C ALA A 14 12.03 -1.86 3.09
N GLU A 15 11.16 -2.00 2.09
CA GLU A 15 9.78 -2.49 2.23
C GLU A 15 9.72 -3.90 2.82
N LEU A 16 10.60 -4.79 2.36
CA LEU A 16 10.68 -6.16 2.88
C LEU A 16 11.21 -6.20 4.31
N ARG A 17 12.19 -5.37 4.68
CA ARG A 17 12.68 -5.27 6.06
C ARG A 17 11.59 -4.75 7.00
N LEU A 18 10.84 -3.74 6.57
CA LEU A 18 9.71 -3.20 7.32
C LEU A 18 8.61 -4.26 7.54
N THR A 19 8.27 -5.00 6.48
CA THR A 19 7.31 -6.12 6.56
C THR A 19 7.82 -7.24 7.46
N ALA A 20 9.10 -7.62 7.34
CA ALA A 20 9.71 -8.66 8.16
C ALA A 20 9.71 -8.29 9.65
N ASN A 21 10.02 -7.03 9.98
CA ASN A 21 9.97 -6.55 11.36
C ASN A 21 8.54 -6.62 11.91
N ALA A 22 7.54 -6.24 11.12
CA ALA A 22 6.15 -6.30 11.55
C ALA A 22 5.60 -7.72 11.72
N LEU A 23 6.14 -8.70 10.97
CA LEU A 23 5.80 -10.11 11.11
C LEU A 23 6.27 -10.70 12.45
N LEU A 24 7.22 -10.06 13.14
CA LEU A 24 7.68 -10.49 14.46
C LEU A 24 6.57 -10.43 15.51
N ASP A 25 5.59 -9.52 15.34
CA ASP A 25 4.38 -9.51 16.15
C ASP A 25 3.38 -10.54 15.56
N PRO A 26 3.04 -11.61 16.30
CA PRO A 26 2.12 -12.63 15.83
C PRO A 26 0.68 -12.11 15.71
N SER A 27 0.32 -11.00 16.35
CA SER A 27 -1.03 -10.44 16.29
C SER A 27 -1.31 -9.69 14.99
N ASN A 28 -0.27 -9.30 14.23
CA ASN A 28 -0.40 -8.60 12.95
C ASN A 28 -0.89 -9.54 11.85
N GLU A 29 -2.08 -9.27 11.31
CA GLU A 29 -2.72 -10.09 10.26
C GLU A 29 -2.73 -9.42 8.88
N ARG A 30 -2.77 -8.08 8.84
CA ARG A 30 -2.80 -7.29 7.59
C ARG A 30 -1.70 -6.24 7.61
N PHE A 31 -1.02 -6.08 6.47
CA PHE A 31 0.18 -5.27 6.29
C PHE A 31 -0.09 -4.28 5.15
N VAL A 32 -0.19 -3.00 5.48
CA VAL A 32 -0.50 -1.93 4.51
C VAL A 32 0.70 -0.98 4.42
N LEU A 33 1.23 -0.77 3.23
CA LEU A 33 2.28 0.24 3.00
C LEU A 33 1.64 1.62 2.80
N LEU A 34 2.13 2.66 3.48
CA LEU A 34 1.65 4.05 3.36
C LEU A 34 2.81 5.06 3.46
N SER A 35 2.56 6.34 3.22
CA SER A 35 3.53 7.40 3.49
C SER A 35 2.89 8.56 4.22
N GLU A 36 3.71 9.49 4.70
CA GLU A 36 3.29 10.78 5.28
C GLU A 36 2.34 11.61 4.39
N SER A 37 2.30 11.30 3.09
CA SER A 37 1.44 11.96 2.11
C SER A 37 0.13 11.23 1.81
N CYS A 38 -0.14 10.16 2.57
CA CYS A 38 -1.38 9.41 2.50
C CYS A 38 -2.36 9.88 3.57
N ILE A 39 -3.65 9.86 3.24
CA ILE A 39 -4.73 10.10 4.20
C ILE A 39 -5.68 8.90 4.24
N PRO A 40 -6.27 8.57 5.39
CA PRO A 40 -7.39 7.65 5.44
C PRO A 40 -8.65 8.30 4.84
N LEU A 41 -9.42 7.52 4.08
CA LEU A 41 -10.70 7.94 3.52
C LEU A 41 -11.88 7.62 4.44
N PHE A 42 -11.72 6.63 5.31
CA PHE A 42 -12.73 6.16 6.25
C PHE A 42 -12.18 6.11 7.66
N ASN A 43 -13.06 6.01 8.66
CA ASN A 43 -12.63 5.82 10.04
C ASN A 43 -12.01 4.43 10.27
N PHE A 44 -11.35 4.31 11.42
CA PHE A 44 -10.67 3.09 11.84
C PHE A 44 -11.56 1.85 11.76
N SER A 45 -12.77 1.91 12.32
CA SER A 45 -13.68 0.75 12.38
C SER A 45 -14.00 0.22 10.99
N THR A 46 -14.18 1.12 10.02
CA THR A 46 -14.46 0.78 8.63
C THR A 46 -13.24 0.13 7.97
N ILE A 47 -12.06 0.75 8.09
CA ILE A 47 -10.80 0.25 7.52
C ILE A 47 -10.46 -1.13 8.11
N TYR A 48 -10.54 -1.24 9.44
CA TYR A 48 -10.28 -2.47 10.19
C TYR A 48 -11.18 -3.60 9.72
N SER A 49 -12.50 -3.36 9.71
CA SER A 49 -13.48 -4.37 9.29
C SER A 49 -13.34 -4.75 7.82
N TYR A 50 -13.02 -3.79 6.94
CA TYR A 50 -12.77 -4.05 5.53
C TYR A 50 -11.56 -4.98 5.34
N LEU A 51 -10.47 -4.76 6.07
CA LEU A 51 -9.25 -5.52 5.87
C LEU A 51 -9.32 -6.90 6.54
N LEU A 52 -9.85 -7.01 7.75
CA LEU A 52 -9.98 -8.32 8.41
C LEU A 52 -11.04 -9.22 7.78
N ASN A 53 -12.14 -8.66 7.27
CA ASN A 53 -13.16 -9.46 6.60
C ASN A 53 -12.83 -9.77 5.14
N SER A 54 -11.69 -9.29 4.61
CA SER A 54 -11.30 -9.55 3.23
C SER A 54 -10.77 -10.97 3.05
N THR A 55 -11.35 -11.69 2.10
CA THR A 55 -10.89 -13.02 1.65
C THR A 55 -9.71 -12.94 0.66
N GLN A 56 -9.35 -11.74 0.23
CA GLN A 56 -8.28 -11.47 -0.75
C GLN A 56 -7.25 -10.48 -0.21
N THR A 57 -6.08 -10.44 -0.86
CA THR A 57 -5.07 -9.38 -0.69
C THR A 57 -5.25 -8.27 -1.73
N PHE A 58 -4.69 -7.09 -1.48
CA PHE A 58 -4.77 -5.95 -2.40
C PHE A 58 -3.38 -5.50 -2.88
N VAL A 59 -2.78 -6.34 -3.73
CA VAL A 59 -1.62 -5.98 -4.55
C VAL A 59 -2.10 -5.68 -5.96
N GLN A 60 -1.78 -4.48 -6.46
CA GLN A 60 -2.13 -4.13 -7.83
C GLN A 60 -1.27 -4.93 -8.82
N VAL A 61 -1.90 -5.62 -9.76
CA VAL A 61 -1.23 -6.49 -10.74
C VAL A 61 -1.87 -6.31 -12.10
N TYR A 62 -1.10 -5.86 -13.08
CA TYR A 62 -1.57 -5.71 -14.45
C TYR A 62 -0.43 -5.87 -15.46
N ASP A 63 -0.79 -6.16 -16.71
CA ASP A 63 0.12 -6.26 -17.83
C ASP A 63 -0.16 -5.13 -18.81
N ILE A 64 0.76 -4.17 -18.94
CA ILE A 64 0.65 -3.06 -19.88
C ILE A 64 1.80 -3.06 -20.89
N LYS A 65 1.45 -2.74 -22.13
CA LYS A 65 2.42 -2.50 -23.21
C LYS A 65 3.17 -1.19 -22.97
N GLY A 66 4.32 -1.04 -23.61
CA GLY A 66 5.09 0.20 -23.64
C GLY A 66 6.24 0.29 -22.65
N PRO A 67 6.95 1.44 -22.63
CA PRO A 67 8.23 1.60 -21.93
C PRO A 67 8.16 1.42 -20.41
N ALA A 68 7.01 1.76 -19.80
CA ALA A 68 6.81 1.71 -18.35
C ALA A 68 6.36 0.34 -17.84
N GLY A 69 5.97 -0.59 -18.73
CA GLY A 69 5.47 -1.92 -18.39
C GLY A 69 6.37 -3.03 -18.94
N ARG A 70 5.91 -3.70 -20.00
CA ARG A 70 6.69 -4.74 -20.69
C ARG A 70 8.09 -4.28 -21.15
N GLY A 71 8.27 -3.01 -21.48
CA GLY A 71 9.59 -2.45 -21.86
C GLY A 71 10.63 -2.43 -20.73
N ARG A 72 10.19 -2.58 -19.47
CA ARG A 72 11.08 -2.70 -18.30
C ARG A 72 11.63 -4.10 -18.11
N TYR A 73 11.01 -5.13 -18.71
CA TYR A 73 11.53 -6.49 -18.66
C TYR A 73 12.93 -6.58 -19.26
N LYS A 74 13.82 -7.33 -18.60
CA LYS A 74 15.17 -7.59 -19.07
C LYS A 74 15.33 -9.08 -19.37
N HIS A 75 15.88 -9.40 -20.54
CA HIS A 75 16.08 -10.80 -20.95
C HIS A 75 16.90 -11.60 -19.93
N ARG A 76 17.83 -10.95 -19.21
CA ARG A 76 18.61 -11.55 -18.11
C ARG A 76 17.80 -12.03 -16.89
N LEU A 77 16.51 -11.73 -16.82
CA LEU A 77 15.60 -12.29 -15.81
C LEU A 77 15.18 -13.74 -16.16
N TRP A 78 15.29 -14.13 -17.43
CA TRP A 78 15.10 -15.51 -17.88
C TRP A 78 16.28 -16.39 -17.44
N PRO A 79 16.07 -17.66 -17.06
CA PRO A 79 14.81 -18.41 -17.10
C PRO A 79 13.91 -18.25 -15.88
N VAL A 80 14.39 -17.60 -14.81
CA VAL A 80 13.69 -17.53 -13.51
C VAL A 80 12.36 -16.79 -13.60
N ILE A 81 12.33 -15.67 -14.32
CA ILE A 81 11.09 -14.92 -14.62
C ILE A 81 10.94 -14.85 -16.13
N ARG A 82 9.92 -15.54 -16.65
CA ARG A 82 9.58 -15.48 -18.07
C ARG A 82 8.89 -14.17 -18.39
N PHE A 83 9.05 -13.67 -19.61
CA PHE A 83 8.39 -12.45 -20.08
C PHE A 83 6.87 -12.46 -19.81
N LYS A 84 6.20 -13.58 -20.05
CA LYS A 84 4.76 -13.74 -19.82
C LYS A 84 4.33 -13.61 -18.35
N GLN A 85 5.25 -13.77 -17.41
CA GLN A 85 5.03 -13.66 -15.97
C GLN A 85 5.29 -12.24 -15.45
N TRP A 86 6.00 -11.40 -16.22
CA TRP A 86 6.31 -10.03 -15.85
C TRP A 86 5.04 -9.19 -15.69
N ARG A 87 4.88 -8.55 -14.53
CA ARG A 87 3.75 -7.67 -14.25
C ARG A 87 4.22 -6.34 -13.71
N LYS A 88 3.36 -5.35 -13.88
CA LYS A 88 3.44 -4.05 -13.23
C LYS A 88 2.38 -3.95 -12.14
N GLY A 89 2.65 -3.15 -11.13
CA GLY A 89 1.74 -2.82 -10.05
C GLY A 89 2.04 -1.45 -9.47
N SER A 90 1.29 -1.11 -8.43
CA SER A 90 1.63 -0.02 -7.52
C SER A 90 2.67 -0.49 -6.53
N GLN A 91 3.53 0.43 -6.08
CA GLN A 91 4.33 0.25 -4.87
C GLN A 91 3.44 0.04 -3.63
N TRP A 92 2.27 0.70 -3.57
CA TRP A 92 1.37 0.63 -2.42
C TRP A 92 0.57 -0.67 -2.42
N PHE A 93 0.85 -1.51 -1.42
CA PHE A 93 0.21 -2.80 -1.25
C PHE A 93 -0.58 -2.90 0.03
N GLU A 94 -1.49 -3.86 0.04
CA GLU A 94 -1.93 -4.52 1.25
C GLU A 94 -1.75 -6.04 1.09
N MET A 95 -1.19 -6.67 2.12
CA MET A 95 -0.96 -8.12 2.19
C MET A 95 -1.55 -8.69 3.48
N ASN A 96 -2.11 -9.90 3.42
CA ASN A 96 -2.35 -10.70 4.61
C ASN A 96 -1.04 -11.32 5.13
N ARG A 97 -1.08 -11.88 6.34
CA ARG A 97 0.09 -12.54 6.96
C ARG A 97 0.69 -13.65 6.10
N GLU A 98 -0.13 -14.50 5.48
CA GLU A 98 0.34 -15.58 4.59
C GLU A 98 1.18 -15.02 3.42
N LEU A 99 0.68 -14.01 2.71
CA LEU A 99 1.39 -13.40 1.60
C LEU A 99 2.65 -12.67 2.07
N ALA A 100 2.56 -11.89 3.15
CA ALA A 100 3.69 -11.17 3.74
C ALA A 100 4.84 -12.12 4.11
N THR A 101 4.54 -13.23 4.80
CA THR A 101 5.55 -14.25 5.14
C THR A 101 6.21 -14.83 3.90
N ARG A 102 5.43 -15.22 2.89
CA ARG A 102 6.00 -15.82 1.67
C ARG A 102 6.86 -14.87 0.87
N VAL A 103 6.47 -13.60 0.79
CA VAL A 103 7.23 -12.56 0.08
C VAL A 103 8.54 -12.24 0.80
N VAL A 104 8.53 -12.14 2.14
CA VAL A 104 9.73 -11.93 2.94
C VAL A 104 10.69 -13.12 2.88
N SER A 105 10.17 -14.34 2.78
CA SER A 105 10.97 -15.57 2.61
C SER A 105 11.41 -15.82 1.17
N ASP A 106 11.10 -14.95 0.21
CA ASP A 106 11.54 -15.14 -1.17
C ASP A 106 13.04 -14.89 -1.32
N HIS A 107 13.77 -15.93 -1.73
CA HIS A 107 15.17 -15.83 -2.11
C HIS A 107 15.37 -15.82 -3.63
N ALA A 108 14.50 -16.48 -4.38
CA ALA A 108 14.74 -16.75 -5.79
C ALA A 108 14.48 -15.51 -6.66
N TYR A 109 13.29 -14.93 -6.56
CA TYR A 109 12.97 -13.73 -7.36
C TYR A 109 13.70 -12.52 -6.79
N PHE A 110 13.80 -12.39 -5.47
CA PHE A 110 14.57 -11.35 -4.80
C PHE A 110 16.01 -11.28 -5.33
N THR A 111 16.73 -12.40 -5.36
CA THR A 111 18.12 -12.43 -5.83
C THR A 111 18.23 -12.03 -7.29
N VAL A 112 17.31 -12.49 -8.14
CA VAL A 112 17.31 -12.16 -9.56
C VAL A 112 17.01 -10.69 -9.76
N PHE A 113 15.99 -10.12 -9.13
CA PHE A 113 15.72 -8.68 -9.21
C PHE A 113 16.90 -7.88 -8.67
N LYS A 114 17.46 -8.23 -7.50
CA LYS A 114 18.61 -7.53 -6.92
C LYS A 114 19.80 -7.47 -7.86
N LYS A 115 20.16 -8.58 -8.50
CA LYS A 115 21.30 -8.67 -9.43
C LYS A 115 20.99 -8.07 -10.80
N MET A 116 19.74 -8.13 -11.25
CA MET A 116 19.34 -7.80 -12.62
C MET A 116 18.58 -6.48 -12.75
N CYS A 117 18.31 -5.79 -11.65
CA CYS A 117 17.64 -4.48 -11.59
C CYS A 117 18.56 -3.42 -10.95
N LEU A 118 19.85 -3.43 -11.31
CA LEU A 118 20.91 -2.57 -10.73
C LEU A 118 20.76 -1.05 -10.96
N TRP A 119 19.83 -0.63 -11.82
CA TRP A 119 19.65 0.77 -12.19
C TRP A 119 18.17 1.14 -12.17
N ASN A 120 17.86 2.44 -12.18
CA ASN A 120 16.51 3.03 -12.30
C ASN A 120 15.79 2.71 -13.65
N LYS A 121 16.20 1.65 -14.34
CA LYS A 121 15.59 1.19 -15.60
C LYS A 121 14.59 0.06 -15.40
N CYS A 122 14.52 -0.54 -14.21
CA CYS A 122 13.62 -1.66 -13.92
C CYS A 122 12.45 -1.28 -13.02
N TYR A 123 12.56 -0.24 -12.17
CA TYR A 123 11.52 0.17 -11.22
C TYR A 123 11.02 -1.03 -10.40
N ALA A 124 11.95 -1.63 -9.65
CA ALA A 124 11.69 -2.90 -8.97
C ALA A 124 10.54 -2.80 -7.97
N ASP A 125 10.36 -1.64 -7.34
CA ASP A 125 9.23 -1.27 -6.48
C ASP A 125 7.86 -1.40 -7.18
N GLU A 126 7.79 -1.18 -8.49
CA GLU A 126 6.55 -1.34 -9.28
C GLU A 126 6.39 -2.73 -9.91
N HIS A 127 7.43 -3.57 -9.86
CA HIS A 127 7.49 -4.80 -10.67
C HIS A 127 7.78 -6.09 -9.87
N TYR A 128 8.53 -6.01 -8.78
CA TYR A 128 8.93 -7.17 -7.98
C TYR A 128 7.72 -7.86 -7.37
N LEU A 129 6.99 -7.14 -6.49
CA LEU A 129 5.87 -7.71 -5.76
C LEU A 129 4.74 -8.14 -6.71
N SER A 130 4.43 -7.31 -7.71
CA SER A 130 3.37 -7.60 -8.69
C SER A 130 3.69 -8.83 -9.55
N THR A 131 4.96 -8.99 -9.97
CA THR A 131 5.42 -10.20 -10.68
C THR A 131 5.39 -11.42 -9.77
N TRP A 132 5.87 -11.30 -8.54
CA TRP A 132 5.86 -12.40 -7.58
C TRP A 132 4.44 -12.89 -7.30
N VAL A 133 3.50 -11.97 -7.03
CA VAL A 133 2.08 -12.29 -6.78
C VAL A 133 1.45 -12.93 -8.02
N ASN A 134 1.71 -12.42 -9.22
CA ASN A 134 1.19 -13.02 -10.45
C ASN A 134 1.66 -14.47 -10.65
N ILE A 135 2.87 -14.81 -10.23
CA ILE A 135 3.40 -16.17 -10.36
C ILE A 135 2.87 -17.08 -9.24
N ASN A 136 2.81 -16.60 -8.00
CA ASN A 136 2.70 -17.46 -6.81
C ASN A 136 1.39 -17.31 -6.03
N TYR A 137 0.63 -16.23 -6.21
CA TYR A 137 -0.49 -15.88 -5.33
C TYR A 137 -1.70 -15.26 -6.05
N GLY A 138 -1.73 -15.28 -7.38
CA GLY A 138 -2.72 -14.56 -8.18
C GLY A 138 -4.18 -14.93 -7.87
N ALA A 139 -4.46 -16.19 -7.53
CA ALA A 139 -5.82 -16.66 -7.24
C ALA A 139 -6.42 -16.07 -5.95
N LYS A 140 -5.58 -15.65 -4.99
CA LYS A 140 -6.00 -15.05 -3.71
C LYS A 140 -5.82 -13.52 -3.70
N ASN A 141 -5.49 -12.92 -4.84
CA ASN A 141 -5.22 -11.50 -4.97
C ASN A 141 -6.30 -10.80 -5.80
N SER A 142 -6.69 -9.60 -5.38
CA SER A 142 -7.73 -8.79 -6.05
C SER A 142 -7.23 -8.03 -7.29
N ASN A 143 -5.93 -8.02 -7.55
CA ASN A 143 -5.25 -7.26 -8.61
C ASN A 143 -5.45 -5.73 -8.55
N ARG A 144 -5.94 -5.21 -7.42
CA ARG A 144 -6.10 -3.77 -7.13
C ARG A 144 -5.35 -3.39 -5.85
N SER A 145 -5.16 -2.09 -5.64
CA SER A 145 -4.67 -1.53 -4.36
C SER A 145 -5.83 -0.91 -3.57
N VAL A 146 -5.68 -0.86 -2.25
CA VAL A 146 -6.56 -0.09 -1.35
C VAL A 146 -6.17 1.39 -1.25
N THR A 147 -5.08 1.81 -1.91
CA THR A 147 -4.61 3.20 -1.91
C THR A 147 -4.89 3.85 -3.25
N TYR A 148 -5.73 4.89 -3.26
CA TYR A 148 -6.00 5.70 -4.45
C TYR A 148 -4.80 6.56 -4.81
N VAL A 149 -4.45 6.56 -6.11
CA VAL A 149 -3.37 7.36 -6.68
C VAL A 149 -3.84 7.96 -8.01
N ASP A 150 -3.82 9.28 -8.14
CA ASP A 150 -4.17 9.96 -9.39
C ASP A 150 -2.95 10.13 -10.30
N TRP A 151 -2.85 9.23 -11.28
CA TRP A 151 -1.84 9.30 -12.33
C TRP A 151 -2.26 10.16 -13.53
N LYS A 152 -3.54 10.54 -13.64
CA LYS A 152 -4.05 11.27 -14.81
C LYS A 152 -3.56 12.72 -14.83
N ARG A 153 -3.46 13.33 -13.65
CA ARG A 153 -2.96 14.70 -13.45
C ARG A 153 -1.52 14.73 -12.94
N GLY A 154 -0.82 13.60 -13.02
CA GLY A 154 0.57 13.48 -12.59
C GLY A 154 1.55 13.99 -13.66
N GLU A 155 2.73 14.39 -13.23
CA GLU A 155 3.82 14.87 -14.09
C GLU A 155 5.10 14.11 -13.81
N GLY A 156 5.92 13.85 -14.85
CA GLY A 156 7.28 13.33 -14.70
C GLY A 156 7.42 11.94 -14.05
N GLY A 157 6.38 11.10 -14.07
CA GLY A 157 6.39 9.81 -13.38
C GLY A 157 6.04 9.89 -11.89
N HIS A 158 5.48 11.03 -11.46
CA HIS A 158 4.89 11.20 -10.14
C HIS A 158 3.38 11.40 -10.25
N PRO A 159 2.59 10.89 -9.29
CA PRO A 159 1.15 11.13 -9.28
C PRO A 159 0.85 12.58 -8.90
N ALA A 160 -0.39 13.00 -9.16
CA ALA A 160 -0.89 14.31 -8.80
C ALA A 160 -0.73 14.56 -7.28
N LYS A 161 -0.34 15.79 -6.96
CA LYS A 161 -0.30 16.31 -5.59
C LYS A 161 -1.52 17.21 -5.37
N TYR A 162 -2.34 16.88 -4.38
CA TYR A 162 -3.48 17.68 -3.98
C TYR A 162 -3.04 18.72 -2.96
N GLU A 163 -3.20 19.99 -3.32
CA GLU A 163 -2.96 21.14 -2.44
C GLU A 163 -4.25 21.53 -1.68
N ARG A 164 -4.15 22.40 -0.68
CA ARG A 164 -5.30 22.84 0.14
C ARG A 164 -6.52 23.30 -0.69
N SER A 165 -6.32 23.95 -1.83
CA SER A 165 -7.41 24.40 -2.71
C SER A 165 -8.22 23.24 -3.31
N SER A 166 -7.58 22.09 -3.54
CA SER A 166 -8.19 20.90 -4.16
C SER A 166 -9.07 20.09 -3.22
N ILE A 167 -8.99 20.33 -1.91
CA ILE A 167 -9.73 19.54 -0.91
C ILE A 167 -11.14 20.12 -0.75
N THR A 168 -12.16 19.38 -1.17
CA THR A 168 -13.58 19.73 -0.95
C THR A 168 -14.34 18.52 -0.42
N ALA A 169 -15.54 18.73 0.13
CA ALA A 169 -16.38 17.63 0.60
C ALA A 169 -16.75 16.69 -0.55
N GLU A 170 -17.05 17.24 -1.72
CA GLU A 170 -17.39 16.53 -2.95
C GLU A 170 -16.21 15.71 -3.46
N PHE A 171 -15.00 16.26 -3.39
CA PHE A 171 -13.80 15.53 -3.77
C PHE A 171 -13.54 14.34 -2.85
N LEU A 172 -13.66 14.51 -1.52
CA LEU A 172 -13.51 13.41 -0.56
C LEU A 172 -14.61 12.35 -0.74
N GLU A 173 -15.84 12.78 -1.02
CA GLU A 173 -16.96 11.87 -1.29
C GLU A 173 -16.74 11.07 -2.58
N PHE A 174 -16.22 11.71 -3.63
CA PHE A 174 -15.79 11.01 -4.84
C PHE A 174 -14.71 9.97 -4.55
N LEU A 175 -13.70 10.28 -3.73
CA LEU A 175 -12.66 9.31 -3.36
C LEU A 175 -13.23 8.11 -2.58
N ARG A 176 -14.24 8.32 -1.74
CA ARG A 176 -14.88 7.26 -0.93
C ARG A 176 -15.80 6.37 -1.74
N HIS A 177 -16.66 6.97 -2.58
CA HIS A 177 -17.82 6.30 -3.16
C HIS A 177 -18.01 6.52 -4.66
N GLY A 178 -17.13 7.28 -5.32
CA GLY A 178 -17.25 7.64 -6.74
C GLY A 178 -16.81 6.56 -7.72
N MET A 179 -16.31 5.41 -7.25
CA MET A 179 -15.80 4.32 -8.09
C MET A 179 -16.46 3.00 -7.71
N ARG A 180 -16.56 2.06 -8.67
CA ARG A 180 -17.08 0.70 -8.43
C ARG A 180 -15.95 -0.33 -8.57
N CYS A 181 -16.00 -1.35 -7.73
CA CYS A 181 -15.02 -2.43 -7.72
C CYS A 181 -15.62 -3.68 -7.07
N GLU A 182 -14.89 -4.79 -7.17
CA GLU A 182 -15.21 -6.03 -6.49
C GLU A 182 -14.55 -6.09 -5.10
N TYR A 183 -15.29 -6.60 -4.12
CA TYR A 183 -14.82 -6.95 -2.79
C TYR A 183 -15.52 -8.24 -2.34
N ASN A 184 -14.74 -9.29 -2.05
CA ASN A 184 -15.27 -10.62 -1.69
C ASN A 184 -16.32 -11.16 -2.67
N GLY A 185 -16.07 -11.02 -3.98
CA GLY A 185 -16.98 -11.47 -5.03
C GLY A 185 -18.26 -10.64 -5.20
N LYS A 186 -18.38 -9.48 -4.52
CA LYS A 186 -19.52 -8.58 -4.61
C LYS A 186 -19.11 -7.20 -5.12
N ASN A 187 -19.98 -6.59 -5.92
CA ASN A 187 -19.80 -5.20 -6.33
C ASN A 187 -20.02 -4.25 -5.13
N THR A 188 -19.08 -3.33 -4.93
CA THR A 188 -19.12 -2.27 -3.92
C THR A 188 -18.68 -0.93 -4.51
N ASN A 189 -18.98 0.16 -3.80
CA ASN A 189 -18.43 1.49 -4.07
C ASN A 189 -17.26 1.86 -3.13
N VAL A 190 -16.93 1.02 -2.14
CA VAL A 190 -15.80 1.22 -1.24
C VAL A 190 -14.55 0.56 -1.84
N CYS A 191 -13.84 1.34 -2.64
CA CYS A 191 -12.75 0.84 -3.47
C CYS A 191 -11.36 1.15 -2.94
N PHE A 192 -11.22 2.23 -2.18
CA PHE A 192 -9.96 2.66 -1.62
C PHE A 192 -10.18 3.02 -0.15
N LEU A 193 -9.27 2.61 0.71
CA LEU A 193 -9.26 2.94 2.13
C LEU A 193 -8.37 4.16 2.42
N PHE A 194 -7.40 4.39 1.54
CA PHE A 194 -6.43 5.48 1.64
C PHE A 194 -6.34 6.22 0.31
N ALA A 195 -5.85 7.46 0.34
CA ALA A 195 -5.55 8.22 -0.86
C ALA A 195 -4.23 8.98 -0.74
N ARG A 196 -3.59 9.25 -1.88
CA ARG A 196 -2.36 10.05 -2.01
C ARG A 196 -2.33 10.80 -3.37
N LYS A 197 -1.54 11.86 -3.56
CA LYS A 197 -0.56 12.47 -2.64
C LYS A 197 -1.09 13.81 -2.10
N PHE A 198 -1.20 13.94 -0.79
CA PHE A 198 -1.67 15.18 -0.15
C PHE A 198 -0.48 16.01 0.32
N SER A 199 -0.55 17.32 0.14
CA SER A 199 0.43 18.26 0.67
C SER A 199 0.21 18.52 2.17
N PRO A 200 1.25 18.88 2.95
CA PRO A 200 1.11 19.14 4.38
C PRO A 200 0.08 20.24 4.72
N ASP A 201 -0.08 21.26 3.86
CA ASP A 201 -1.05 22.35 4.03
C ASP A 201 -2.52 21.94 3.84
N THR A 202 -2.79 20.68 3.47
CA THR A 202 -4.16 20.13 3.42
C THR A 202 -4.73 19.80 4.79
N LEU A 203 -3.88 19.64 5.82
CA LEU A 203 -4.26 19.11 7.14
C LEU A 203 -5.43 19.88 7.77
N ASP A 204 -5.34 21.21 7.86
CA ASP A 204 -6.39 22.03 8.46
C ASP A 204 -7.74 21.85 7.76
N LYS A 205 -7.72 21.75 6.42
CA LYS A 205 -8.94 21.64 5.63
C LYS A 205 -9.55 20.25 5.75
N LEU A 206 -8.71 19.22 5.81
CA LEU A 206 -9.15 17.84 6.08
C LEU A 206 -9.78 17.73 7.48
N LEU A 207 -9.16 18.31 8.51
CA LEU A 207 -9.70 18.36 9.87
C LEU A 207 -11.01 19.16 9.96
N GLY A 208 -11.13 20.23 9.17
CA GLY A 208 -12.35 21.02 9.05
C GLY A 208 -13.53 20.25 8.45
N LEU A 209 -13.25 19.34 7.50
CA LEU A 209 -14.25 18.50 6.82
C LEU A 209 -14.52 17.17 7.53
N ALA A 210 -13.71 16.79 8.50
CA ALA A 210 -13.91 15.56 9.27
C ALA A 210 -15.21 15.63 10.11
N PRO A 211 -16.00 14.54 10.16
CA PRO A 211 -17.19 14.45 11.02
C PRO A 211 -16.90 14.84 12.46
N LYS A 212 -17.83 15.54 13.11
CA LYS A 212 -17.74 15.89 14.54
C LYS A 212 -17.74 14.58 15.37
N GLY A 213 -16.56 14.17 15.84
CA GLY A 213 -16.32 12.89 16.56
C GLY A 213 -15.04 12.17 16.12
N GLU A 214 -14.52 12.47 14.93
CA GLU A 214 -13.32 11.84 14.35
C GLU A 214 -12.05 12.73 14.43
N LYS A 215 -12.16 13.89 15.10
CA LYS A 215 -11.28 15.05 14.94
C LYS A 215 -9.85 14.97 15.49
N ALA A 216 -9.34 13.83 15.96
CA ALA A 216 -8.01 13.81 16.59
C ALA A 216 -7.02 12.75 16.08
N TYR A 217 -7.48 11.62 15.53
CA TYR A 217 -6.60 10.45 15.39
C TYR A 217 -6.17 10.14 13.95
N ALA A 218 -7.03 10.40 12.95
CA ALA A 218 -6.80 9.96 11.58
C ALA A 218 -5.79 10.82 10.79
N PHE A 219 -5.56 12.07 11.19
CA PHE A 219 -4.80 13.05 10.40
C PHE A 219 -3.44 13.45 10.98
N ARG A 220 -3.13 13.09 12.24
CA ARG A 220 -1.81 13.40 12.86
C ARG A 220 -0.67 12.52 12.31
N ALA A 221 -0.97 11.40 11.67
CA ALA A 221 0.03 10.57 10.99
C ALA A 221 0.76 11.31 9.84
N ALA A 222 0.18 12.39 9.31
CA ALA A 222 0.76 13.19 8.23
C ALA A 222 1.68 14.34 8.71
N ALA A 223 1.65 14.66 10.01
CA ALA A 223 2.43 15.76 10.60
C ALA A 223 3.35 15.19 11.67
N LYS A 224 4.65 15.03 11.35
CA LYS A 224 5.70 14.69 12.32
C LYS A 224 5.62 15.60 13.56
N GLU A 225 4.97 15.13 14.61
CA GLU A 225 5.29 15.51 15.98
C GLU A 225 5.26 14.22 16.81
N ASP A 226 6.44 13.89 17.28
CA ASP A 226 6.79 12.86 18.26
C ASP A 226 7.02 11.40 17.83
N LYS A 227 8.13 10.92 18.40
CA LYS A 227 8.68 9.57 18.39
C LYS A 227 7.59 8.51 18.52
N VAL A 228 7.74 7.41 17.77
CA VAL A 228 7.14 6.08 18.00
C VAL A 228 6.17 6.08 19.19
N THR A 229 4.90 6.36 18.92
CA THR A 229 3.84 6.16 19.90
C THR A 229 3.07 4.92 19.48
N ASP A 230 3.04 3.93 20.37
CA ASP A 230 2.35 2.63 20.25
C ASP A 230 0.81 2.74 20.09
N SER A 231 0.26 3.92 19.80
CA SER A 231 -1.16 4.21 20.01
C SER A 231 -1.67 5.34 19.10
N LEU A 232 -1.67 5.15 17.78
CA LEU A 232 -2.21 6.15 16.84
C LEU A 232 -3.64 5.86 16.37
N TYR A 233 -4.16 4.65 16.62
CA TYR A 233 -5.58 4.33 16.44
C TYR A 233 -6.05 3.41 17.57
N HIS A 234 -6.66 3.97 18.62
CA HIS A 234 -7.38 3.18 19.60
C HIS A 234 -8.86 3.09 19.21
N GLY A 235 -9.29 1.90 18.79
CA GLY A 235 -10.63 1.42 19.07
C GLY A 235 -10.53 0.53 20.32
N ASN A 236 -11.06 1.00 21.45
CA ASN A 236 -11.27 0.25 22.70
C ASN A 236 -10.22 -0.86 22.98
N ASP A 237 -9.01 -0.49 23.40
CA ASP A 237 -7.88 -1.30 23.95
C ASP A 237 -7.48 -2.65 23.31
N ARG A 238 -8.15 -3.13 22.26
CA ARG A 238 -7.97 -4.49 21.71
C ARG A 238 -7.71 -4.52 20.20
N ASN A 239 -7.98 -3.42 19.49
CA ASN A 239 -7.75 -3.28 18.06
C ASN A 239 -6.84 -2.07 17.80
N THR A 240 -5.61 -2.32 17.34
CA THR A 240 -4.61 -1.26 17.08
C THR A 240 -4.17 -1.28 15.63
N ILE A 241 -4.07 -0.10 15.02
CA ILE A 241 -3.21 0.13 13.85
C ILE A 241 -1.86 0.65 14.36
N CYS A 242 -0.80 -0.14 14.20
CA CYS A 242 0.55 0.31 14.48
C CYS A 242 1.09 1.00 13.22
N ILE A 243 1.45 2.29 13.34
CA ILE A 243 2.21 2.97 12.30
C ILE A 243 3.68 2.89 12.69
N ALA A 244 4.48 2.15 11.93
CA ALA A 244 5.94 2.25 12.00
C ALA A 244 6.45 2.69 10.63
N ASP A 245 7.24 3.77 10.60
CA ASP A 245 7.99 4.28 9.45
C ASP A 245 7.38 3.88 8.09
N GLN A 246 6.30 4.56 7.68
CA GLN A 246 5.67 4.35 6.37
C GLN A 246 4.89 3.01 6.21
N SER A 247 4.39 2.39 7.28
CA SER A 247 3.46 1.25 7.19
C SER A 247 2.43 1.21 8.32
N ILE A 248 1.23 0.72 8.00
CA ILE A 248 0.14 0.41 8.92
C ILE A 248 0.06 -1.12 9.10
N PHE A 249 0.00 -1.57 10.35
CA PHE A 249 -0.23 -2.98 10.70
C PHE A 249 -1.52 -3.14 11.47
N ILE A 250 -2.36 -4.10 11.09
CA ILE A 250 -3.66 -4.33 11.73
C ILE A 250 -3.60 -5.63 12.53
N ARG A 251 -3.91 -5.52 13.83
CA ARG A 251 -3.96 -6.65 14.76
C ARG A 251 -5.31 -7.39 14.73
N SER A 252 -5.30 -8.71 14.79
CA SER A 252 -6.51 -9.51 15.03
C SER A 252 -6.85 -9.54 16.52
N GLY A 253 -8.07 -9.16 16.87
CA GLY A 253 -8.56 -9.15 18.25
C GLY A 253 -9.06 -10.50 18.77
N ASN A 254 -8.50 -11.64 18.34
CA ASN A 254 -8.96 -12.96 18.78
C ASN A 254 -8.25 -13.45 20.04
N GLU A 255 -9.07 -13.73 21.05
CA GLU A 255 -8.76 -14.35 22.34
C GLU A 255 -8.00 -15.68 22.15
N THR A 256 -6.84 -15.82 22.77
CA THR A 256 -6.38 -17.13 23.23
C THR A 256 -7.35 -17.60 24.32
N ARG A 257 -8.08 -18.69 24.02
CA ARG A 257 -8.64 -19.55 25.07
C ARG A 257 -7.54 -20.22 25.87
#